data_AF-A0A965L5N2-F1
#
_entry.id   AF-A0A965L5N2-F1
#
_cell.length_a   1.000
_cell.length_b   1.000
_cell.length_c   1.000
_cell.angle_alpha   90.00
_cell.angle_beta   90.00
_cell.angle_gamma   90.00
#
_symmetry.space_group_name_H-M   'P 1'
#
loop_
_entity.id
_entity.type
_entity.pdbx_description
1 polymer ?
#
loop_
_entity_poly.entity_id
_entity_poly.type
_entity_poly.pdbx_seq_one_letter_code
_entity_poly.pdbx_strand_id
1 'polypeptide(L)'
;MSVNSVASQQKRIDSIDVLRGIVMVIMAIDHVRDFLHQGAYLDDPLNLSTTTPVLFFTRWITHLCAPTFVFLSGLSIYLQSTRKSASELSSFLFKRGLWLIFV
;
A
#
# COMPACT_ATOMS: atom_id res chain seq x y z
N MET A 1 -13.08 15.79 -42.42
CA MET A 1 -12.76 16.86 -41.44
C MET A 1 -13.22 16.35 -40.07
N SER A 2 -12.25 16.13 -39.17
CA SER A 2 -12.33 15.72 -37.76
C SER A 2 -13.17 14.50 -37.38
N VAL A 3 -12.52 13.32 -37.31
CA VAL A 3 -12.97 12.21 -36.47
C VAL A 3 -12.74 12.62 -35.02
N ASN A 4 -13.81 12.96 -34.31
CA ASN A 4 -13.75 13.23 -32.88
C ASN A 4 -13.41 11.92 -32.16
N SER A 5 -12.15 11.82 -31.73
CA SER A 5 -11.69 10.81 -30.79
C SER A 5 -12.47 10.96 -29.49
N VAL A 6 -13.51 10.15 -29.32
CA VAL A 6 -14.17 9.95 -28.03
C VAL A 6 -13.11 9.28 -27.15
N ALA A 7 -12.36 10.09 -26.40
CA ALA A 7 -11.46 9.61 -25.38
C ALA A 7 -12.26 8.67 -24.48
N SER A 8 -11.98 7.37 -24.57
CA SER A 8 -12.57 6.37 -23.70
C SER A 8 -12.13 6.75 -22.29
N GLN A 9 -13.05 7.37 -21.54
CA GLN A 9 -12.85 7.66 -20.12
C GLN A 9 -12.55 6.30 -19.47
N GLN A 10 -11.27 6.05 -19.22
CA GLN A 10 -10.81 4.81 -18.61
C GLN A 10 -11.42 4.77 -17.22
N LYS A 11 -12.53 4.05 -17.10
CA LYS A 11 -13.28 3.89 -15.86
C LYS A 11 -12.32 3.35 -14.81
N ARG A 12 -11.87 4.23 -13.92
CA ARG A 12 -11.07 3.88 -12.75
C ARG A 12 -11.97 3.04 -11.84
N ILE A 13 -11.38 2.05 -11.18
CA ILE A 13 -12.14 1.20 -10.27
C ILE A 13 -12.08 1.87 -8.90
N ASP A 14 -13.10 2.66 -8.60
CA ASP A 14 -13.16 3.46 -7.38
C ASP A 14 -13.02 2.59 -6.12
N SER A 15 -13.57 1.37 -6.13
CA SER A 15 -13.42 0.41 -5.02
C SER A 15 -11.96 0.10 -4.68
N ILE A 16 -11.07 0.03 -5.68
CA ILE A 16 -9.65 -0.28 -5.48
C ILE A 16 -8.90 0.95 -4.96
N ASP A 17 -9.22 2.14 -5.47
CA ASP A 17 -8.63 3.38 -4.99
C ASP A 17 -9.07 3.67 -3.52
N VAL A 18 -10.34 3.41 -3.17
CA VAL A 18 -10.85 3.51 -1.79
C VAL A 18 -10.17 2.51 -0.87
N LEU A 19 -10.07 1.24 -1.28
CA LEU A 19 -9.42 0.21 -0.46
C LEU A 19 -7.94 0.50 -0.23
N ARG A 20 -7.21 0.96 -1.27
CA ARG A 20 -5.82 1.42 -1.12
C ARG A 20 -5.71 2.59 -0.14
N GLY A 21 -6.65 3.54 -0.20
CA GLY A 21 -6.72 4.68 0.72
C GLY A 21 -6.90 4.26 2.17
N ILE A 22 -7.86 3.36 2.43
CA ILE A 22 -8.12 2.81 3.78
C ILE A 22 -6.87 2.10 4.31
N VAL A 23 -6.23 1.26 3.50
CA VAL A 23 -5.01 0.54 3.88
C VAL A 23 -3.87 1.52 4.23
N MET A 24 -3.67 2.58 3.45
CA MET A 24 -2.65 3.60 3.77
C MET A 24 -2.95 4.37 5.07
N VAL A 25 -4.22 4.67 5.36
CA VAL A 25 -4.62 5.31 6.63
C VAL A 25 -4.37 4.39 7.82
N ILE A 26 -4.73 3.11 7.71
CA ILE A 26 -4.47 2.11 8.75
C ILE A 26 -2.97 1.95 8.99
N MET A 27 -2.17 1.92 7.92
CA MET A 27 -0.71 1.87 7.99
C MET A 27 -0.14 3.09 8.73
N ALA A 28 -0.61 4.29 8.42
CA ALA A 28 -0.16 5.52 9.08
C ALA A 28 -0.52 5.55 10.57
N ILE A 29 -1.74 5.14 10.94
CA ILE A 29 -2.17 5.06 12.34
C ILE A 29 -1.32 4.05 13.12
N ASP A 30 -1.03 2.89 12.52
CA ASP A 30 -0.15 1.90 13.12
C ASP A 30 1.27 2.44 13.34
N HIS A 31 1.87 3.11 12.35
CA HIS A 31 3.20 3.71 12.50
C HIS A 31 3.24 4.82 13.54
N VAL A 32 2.19 5.65 13.65
CA VAL A 32 2.11 6.70 14.69
C VAL A 32 2.02 6.06 16.08
N ARG A 33 1.22 5.00 16.21
CA ARG A 33 1.13 4.24 17.46
C ARG A 33 2.46 3.59 17.82
N ASP A 34 3.13 2.94 16.87
CA ASP A 34 4.43 2.30 17.11
C ASP A 34 5.50 3.35 17.44
N PHE A 35 5.49 4.51 16.79
CA PHE A 35 6.38 5.64 17.11
C PHE A 35 6.15 6.18 18.53
N LEU A 36 4.90 6.30 18.97
CA LEU A 36 4.56 6.73 20.33
C LEU A 36 4.87 5.66 21.39
N HIS A 37 4.78 4.37 21.06
CA HIS A 37 5.12 3.26 21.97
C HIS A 37 6.63 2.97 22.00
N GLN A 38 7.37 3.21 20.91
CA GLN A 38 8.84 3.18 20.88
C GLN A 38 9.47 4.30 21.73
N GLY A 39 8.71 5.34 22.10
CA GLY A 39 9.13 6.35 23.09
C GLY A 39 9.27 5.82 24.53
N ALA A 40 8.84 4.59 24.82
CA ALA A 40 9.02 3.93 26.11
C ALA A 40 10.37 3.20 26.23
N TYR A 41 11.47 3.85 25.83
CA TYR A 41 12.86 3.36 26.00
C TYR A 41 13.30 3.14 27.47
N LEU A 42 12.38 3.19 28.44
CA LEU A 42 12.66 3.02 29.87
C LEU A 42 12.10 1.74 30.48
N ASP A 43 11.26 0.96 29.79
CA ASP A 43 10.68 -0.26 30.37
C ASP A 43 11.09 -1.53 29.62
N ASP A 44 11.62 -2.45 30.42
CA ASP A 44 12.20 -3.73 30.05
C ASP A 44 11.22 -4.61 29.24
N PRO A 45 11.55 -4.99 27.98
CA PRO A 45 10.68 -5.75 27.08
C PRO A 45 10.40 -7.20 27.52
N LEU A 46 10.88 -7.62 28.71
CA LEU A 46 10.67 -8.94 29.30
C LEU A 46 9.59 -8.97 30.41
N ASN A 47 8.98 -7.84 30.77
CA ASN A 47 7.94 -7.82 31.79
C ASN A 47 6.54 -8.17 31.24
N LEU A 48 6.14 -9.43 31.44
CA LEU A 48 4.83 -10.00 31.11
C LEU A 48 3.63 -9.38 31.86
N SER A 49 3.85 -8.35 32.69
CA SER A 49 2.82 -7.68 33.49
C SER A 49 2.15 -6.49 32.79
N THR A 50 2.75 -5.94 31.73
CA THR A 50 2.22 -4.78 30.97
C THR A 50 1.87 -5.10 29.51
N THR A 51 1.84 -6.39 29.14
CA THR A 51 1.43 -6.83 27.80
C THR A 51 -0.07 -6.60 27.61
N THR A 52 -0.43 -5.35 27.33
CA THR A 52 -1.79 -4.98 26.97
C THR A 52 -2.11 -5.60 25.61
N PRO A 53 -3.31 -6.16 25.42
CA PRO A 53 -3.74 -6.77 24.16
C PRO A 53 -3.55 -5.82 22.95
N VAL A 54 -3.53 -4.51 23.19
CA VAL A 54 -3.21 -3.47 22.22
C VAL A 54 -1.89 -3.74 21.49
N LEU A 55 -0.78 -4.04 22.18
CA LEU A 55 0.53 -4.34 21.58
C LEU A 55 0.55 -5.63 20.74
N PHE A 56 -0.28 -6.61 21.08
CA PHE A 56 -0.44 -7.83 20.28
C PHE A 56 -1.26 -7.56 19.01
N PHE A 57 -2.33 -6.77 19.12
CA PHE A 57 -3.14 -6.38 17.95
C PHE A 57 -2.37 -5.50 16.97
N THR A 58 -1.40 -4.69 17.40
CA THR A 58 -0.59 -3.86 16.49
C THR A 58 0.25 -4.69 15.52
N ARG A 59 0.91 -5.73 16.02
CA ARG A 59 1.69 -6.68 15.22
C ARG A 59 0.84 -7.48 14.23
N TRP A 60 -0.39 -7.80 14.61
CA TRP A 60 -1.33 -8.47 13.71
C TRP A 60 -1.81 -7.55 12.59
N ILE A 61 -2.11 -6.29 12.90
CA ILE A 61 -2.57 -5.31 11.93
C ILE A 61 -1.48 -5.01 10.88
N THR A 62 -0.23 -4.86 11.28
CA THR A 62 0.90 -4.66 10.33
C THR A 62 1.10 -5.87 9.43
N HIS A 63 1.05 -7.08 9.98
CA HIS A 63 1.15 -8.32 9.21
C HIS A 63 0.00 -8.52 8.22
N LEU A 64 -1.16 -7.90 8.42
CA LEU A 64 -2.26 -7.90 7.45
C LEU A 64 -2.16 -6.73 6.47
N CYS A 65 -1.67 -5.57 6.91
CA CYS A 65 -1.55 -4.36 6.10
C CYS A 65 -0.51 -4.53 4.97
N ALA A 66 0.65 -5.09 5.27
CA ALA A 66 1.71 -5.33 4.29
C ALA A 66 1.28 -6.25 3.12
N PRO A 67 0.72 -7.45 3.34
CA PRO A 67 0.27 -8.32 2.25
C PRO A 67 -0.94 -7.71 1.51
N THR A 68 -1.84 -7.00 2.20
CA THR A 68 -2.94 -6.31 1.53
C THR A 68 -2.42 -5.23 0.58
N PHE A 69 -1.43 -4.44 1.01
CA PHE A 69 -0.81 -3.41 0.18
C PHE A 69 -0.11 -4.00 -1.05
N VAL A 70 0.68 -5.06 -0.88
CA VAL A 70 1.37 -5.75 -1.98
C VAL A 70 0.37 -6.43 -2.93
N PHE A 71 -0.72 -6.99 -2.39
CA PHE A 71 -1.79 -7.58 -3.20
C PHE A 71 -2.50 -6.52 -4.06
N LEU A 72 -2.84 -5.36 -3.48
CA LEU A 72 -3.51 -4.28 -4.21
C LEU A 72 -2.61 -3.62 -5.26
N SER A 73 -1.32 -3.51 -4.99
CA SER A 73 -0.35 -3.03 -6.00
C SER A 73 -0.24 -4.03 -7.17
N GLY A 74 -0.17 -5.33 -6.87
CA GLY A 74 -0.22 -6.40 -7.86
C GLY A 74 -1.52 -6.41 -8.69
N LEU A 75 -2.68 -6.28 -8.03
CA LEU A 75 -3.98 -6.20 -8.69
C LEU A 75 -4.08 -4.97 -9.61
N SER A 76 -3.52 -3.84 -9.20
CA SER A 76 -3.47 -2.62 -10.01
C SER A 76 -2.63 -2.82 -11.28
N ILE A 77 -1.49 -3.52 -11.18
CA ILE A 77 -0.63 -3.89 -12.32
C ILE A 77 -1.37 -4.88 -13.23
N TYR A 78 -2.05 -5.88 -12.67
CA TYR A 78 -2.84 -6.84 -13.43
C TYR A 78 -3.95 -6.15 -14.25
N LEU A 79 -4.71 -5.25 -13.62
CA LEU A 79 -5.71 -4.45 -14.32
C LEU A 79 -5.11 -3.54 -15.39
N GLN A 80 -3.88 -3.05 -15.20
CA GLN A 80 -3.17 -2.30 -16.22
C GLN A 80 -2.71 -3.20 -17.38
N SER A 81 -2.33 -4.45 -17.11
CA SER A 81 -1.99 -5.49 -18.09
C SER A 81 -3.17 -5.86 -18.99
N THR A 82 -4.41 -5.81 -18.48
CA THR A 82 -5.59 -6.02 -19.34
C THR A 82 -5.78 -4.94 -20.41
N ARG A 83 -5.11 -3.78 -20.28
CA ARG A 83 -5.25 -2.63 -21.20
C ARG A 83 -3.98 -2.29 -21.97
N LYS A 84 -2.84 -2.89 -21.65
CA LYS A 84 -1.52 -2.62 -22.26
C LYS A 84 -0.80 -3.91 -22.58
N SER A 85 0.06 -3.90 -23.60
CA SER A 85 0.96 -5.03 -23.87
C SER A 85 1.92 -5.25 -22.70
N ALA A 86 2.21 -6.52 -22.38
CA ALA A 86 3.12 -6.89 -21.30
C ALA A 86 4.52 -6.26 -21.43
N SER A 87 5.00 -6.06 -22.67
CA SER A 87 6.28 -5.40 -22.95
C SER A 87 6.26 -3.92 -22.56
N GLU A 88 5.18 -3.20 -22.89
CA GLU A 88 5.02 -1.79 -22.56
C GLU A 88 4.86 -1.58 -21.04
N LEU A 89 4.08 -2.46 -20.40
CA LEU A 89 3.89 -2.44 -18.95
C LEU A 89 5.20 -2.69 -18.19
N SER A 90 5.98 -3.70 -18.60
CA SER A 90 7.26 -4.02 -17.98
C SER A 90 8.27 -2.85 -18.09
N SER A 91 8.40 -2.25 -19.28
CA SER A 91 9.27 -1.09 -19.46
C SER A 91 8.81 0.11 -18.62
N PHE A 92 7.49 0.33 -18.52
CA PHE A 92 6.92 1.39 -17.69
C PHE A 92 7.20 1.18 -16.19
N LEU A 93 6.99 -0.04 -15.68
CA LEU A 93 7.29 -0.39 -14.28
C LEU A 93 8.79 -0.27 -14.00
N PHE A 94 9.65 -0.75 -14.89
CA PHE A 94 11.09 -0.69 -14.72
C PHE A 94 11.59 0.76 -14.65
N LYS A 95 11.13 1.63 -15.56
CA LYS A 95 11.48 3.06 -15.54
C LYS A 95 11.04 3.76 -14.26
N ARG A 96 9.81 3.47 -13.77
CA ARG A 96 9.31 4.05 -12.52
C ARG A 96 10.00 3.49 -11.27
N GLY A 97 10.30 2.19 -11.27
CA GLY A 97 11.04 1.54 -10.20
C GLY A 97 12.45 2.11 -10.10
N LEU A 98 13.14 2.24 -11.24
CA LEU A 98 14.46 2.84 -11.30
C LEU A 98 14.43 4.30 -10.83
N TRP A 99 13.43 5.08 -11.25
CA TRP A 99 13.25 6.45 -10.76
C TRP A 99 13.13 6.53 -9.22
N LEU A 100 12.42 5.60 -8.58
CA LEU A 100 12.28 5.56 -7.12
C LEU A 100 13.59 5.19 -6.38
N ILE A 101 14.51 4.49 -7.04
CA ILE A 101 15.82 4.15 -6.44
C ILE A 101 16.78 5.33 -6.51
N PHE A 102 16.67 6.14 -7.57
CA PHE A 102 17.56 7.28 -7.80
C PHE A 102 17.08 8.57 -7.12
N VAL A 103 15.78 8.68 -6.81
CA VAL A 103 15.20 9.87 -6.17
C VAL A 103 15.31 9.82 -4.64
#